data_AF-A0A0C9ZEI4-F1
#
_entry.id   AF-A0A0C9ZEI4-F1
#
_cell.length_a   1.000
_cell.length_b   1.000
_cell.length_c   1.000
_cell.angle_alpha   90.00
_cell.angle_beta   90.00
_cell.angle_gamma   90.00
#
_symmetry.space_group_name_H-M   'P 1'
#
loop_
_entity.id
_entity.type
_entity.pdbx_description
1 polymer ?
#
loop_
_entity_poly.entity_id
_entity_poly.type
_entity_poly.pdbx_seq_one_letter_code
_entity_poly.pdbx_strand_id
1 'polypeptide(L)'
;MLLPRAAVRYCIKQEHIPLAVHNGFNGLLDGAIHELSWLGVDGWTFRGGSELGTSRTLPSVDLGAVAARFQQYDFHALMLIGGFEAFNSLLILENGRSLYPAFHIPMVHLLATISNNVPMAEFSLGSDTSLNALVDACDAIKRSASASRNRVFVVETQGGQYRYIAAMGALATGTSLVYTPEQGMDLGVLGADVKFLKIRYRLDAKDKSEGRLVIRNECASKVYTTDMLTNTFREEGGGLFDSRYASLEHILQGVVPTPMYRARAARLSLWCMAFLEERHQSLRVQL
;
A
#
# COMPACT_ATOMS: atom_id res chain seq x y z
N MET A 1 2.27 -10.57 -7.17
CA MET A 1 3.21 -11.17 -8.16
C MET A 1 3.10 -10.73 -9.61
N LEU A 2 2.02 -10.07 -10.03
CA LEU A 2 1.87 -9.70 -11.43
C LEU A 2 2.91 -8.69 -11.96
N LEU A 3 3.41 -7.81 -11.10
CA LEU A 3 4.39 -6.77 -11.46
C LEU A 3 5.68 -7.37 -12.06
N PRO A 4 6.43 -8.23 -11.35
CA PRO A 4 7.64 -8.82 -11.91
C PRO A 4 7.35 -9.76 -13.10
N ARG A 5 6.17 -10.37 -13.20
CA ARG A 5 5.81 -11.24 -14.33
C ARG A 5 5.90 -10.51 -15.68
N ALA A 6 5.33 -9.31 -15.76
CA ALA A 6 5.33 -8.55 -17.01
C ALA A 6 6.75 -8.11 -17.40
N ALA A 7 7.56 -7.71 -16.42
CA ALA A 7 8.97 -7.37 -16.61
C ALA A 7 9.79 -8.58 -17.11
N VAL A 8 9.65 -9.73 -16.46
CA VAL A 8 10.35 -10.98 -16.84
C VAL A 8 10.03 -11.40 -18.27
N ARG A 9 8.75 -11.38 -18.66
CA ARG A 9 8.35 -11.73 -20.03
C ARG A 9 8.89 -10.75 -21.07
N TYR A 10 9.01 -9.49 -20.71
CA TYR A 10 9.63 -8.49 -21.58
C TYR A 10 11.13 -8.75 -21.73
N CYS A 11 11.85 -8.98 -20.63
CA CYS A 11 13.27 -9.33 -20.66
C CYS A 11 13.53 -10.55 -21.56
N ILE A 12 12.80 -11.65 -21.37
CA ILE A 12 12.98 -12.87 -22.17
C ILE A 12 12.71 -12.61 -23.66
N LYS A 13 11.69 -11.79 -23.98
CA LYS A 13 11.38 -11.43 -25.36
C LYS A 13 12.51 -10.64 -26.03
N GLN A 14 13.21 -9.81 -25.26
CA GLN A 14 14.32 -8.96 -25.72
C GLN A 14 15.69 -9.62 -25.51
N GLU A 15 15.70 -10.94 -25.23
CA GLU A 15 16.92 -11.72 -24.99
C GLU A 15 17.76 -11.23 -23.80
N HIS A 16 17.12 -10.55 -22.85
CA HIS A 16 17.70 -10.19 -21.56
C HIS A 16 17.53 -11.32 -20.54
N ILE A 17 18.43 -11.36 -19.55
CA ILE A 17 18.43 -12.35 -18.47
C ILE A 17 17.78 -11.73 -17.23
N PRO A 18 16.51 -12.09 -16.89
CA PRO A 18 15.86 -11.55 -15.71
C PRO A 18 16.33 -12.26 -14.44
N LEU A 19 17.02 -11.53 -13.57
CA LEU A 19 17.45 -12.00 -12.25
C LEU A 19 16.53 -11.45 -11.16
N ALA A 20 16.10 -12.31 -10.24
CA ALA A 20 15.27 -11.96 -9.10
C ALA A 20 16.04 -12.10 -7.79
N VAL A 21 16.03 -11.02 -7.02
CA VAL A 21 16.58 -10.98 -5.66
C VAL A 21 15.47 -11.33 -4.68
N HIS A 22 15.65 -12.41 -3.94
CA HIS A 22 14.69 -12.80 -2.91
C HIS A 22 14.89 -11.98 -1.64
N ASN A 23 13.83 -11.74 -0.88
CA ASN A 23 13.85 -11.07 0.43
C ASN A 23 14.54 -9.69 0.46
N GLY A 24 14.52 -8.97 -0.66
CA GLY A 24 15.09 -7.62 -0.78
C GLY A 24 16.61 -7.58 -0.57
N PHE A 25 17.12 -6.49 0.02
CA PHE A 25 18.57 -6.30 0.17
C PHE A 25 19.23 -7.31 1.12
N ASN A 26 18.50 -7.87 2.09
CA ASN A 26 19.04 -8.95 2.92
C ASN A 26 19.38 -10.17 2.05
N GLY A 27 18.43 -10.63 1.23
CA GLY A 27 18.70 -11.77 0.36
C GLY A 27 19.72 -11.46 -0.74
N LEU A 28 19.87 -10.21 -1.17
CA LEU A 28 21.00 -9.81 -2.03
C LEU A 28 22.35 -10.07 -1.33
N LEU A 29 22.48 -9.64 -0.08
CA LEU A 29 23.70 -9.83 0.71
C LEU A 29 23.98 -11.32 0.95
N ASP A 30 22.92 -12.10 1.21
CA ASP A 30 22.98 -13.55 1.38
C ASP A 30 23.22 -14.32 0.07
N GLY A 31 23.11 -13.66 -1.09
CA GLY A 31 23.26 -14.29 -2.41
C GLY A 31 22.03 -15.07 -2.90
N ALA A 32 20.85 -14.81 -2.35
CA ALA A 32 19.58 -15.42 -2.75
C ALA A 32 19.05 -14.82 -4.06
N ILE A 33 19.77 -15.07 -5.16
CA ILE A 33 19.46 -14.57 -6.50
C ILE A 33 19.14 -15.74 -7.41
N HIS A 34 18.02 -15.63 -8.13
CA HIS A 34 17.56 -16.68 -9.05
C HIS A 34 17.18 -16.10 -10.41
N GLU A 35 17.60 -16.77 -11.47
CA GLU A 35 17.14 -16.48 -12.83
C GLU A 35 15.68 -16.92 -13.00
N LEU A 36 14.86 -16.03 -13.56
CA LEU A 36 13.45 -16.31 -13.78
C LEU A 36 13.19 -16.81 -15.21
N SER A 37 12.43 -17.90 -15.33
CA SER A 37 12.01 -18.45 -16.61
C SER A 37 10.60 -18.02 -16.99
N TRP A 38 10.27 -18.13 -18.29
CA TRP A 38 8.92 -17.81 -18.80
C TRP A 38 7.82 -18.59 -18.08
N LEU A 39 8.05 -19.89 -17.87
CA LEU A 39 7.11 -20.80 -17.20
C LEU A 39 7.08 -20.56 -15.68
N GLY A 40 8.20 -20.15 -15.07
CA GLY A 40 8.27 -19.85 -13.64
C GLY A 40 7.31 -18.73 -13.19
N VAL A 41 6.96 -17.82 -14.11
CA VAL A 41 6.06 -16.68 -13.82
C VAL A 41 4.64 -16.84 -14.38
N ASP A 42 4.27 -17.98 -14.98
CA ASP A 42 2.99 -18.11 -15.70
C ASP A 42 1.76 -17.95 -14.78
N GLY A 43 1.84 -18.44 -13.54
CA GLY A 43 0.78 -18.35 -12.53
C GLY A 43 0.72 -17.05 -11.71
N TRP A 44 1.62 -16.09 -11.96
CA TRP A 44 1.77 -14.92 -11.07
C TRP A 44 0.68 -13.84 -11.23
N THR A 45 -0.20 -14.00 -12.23
CA THR A 45 -1.22 -13.00 -12.57
C THR A 45 -2.28 -12.78 -11.50
N PHE A 46 -2.73 -13.87 -10.85
CA PHE A 46 -3.82 -13.82 -9.87
C PHE A 46 -3.32 -13.90 -8.43
N ARG A 47 -2.03 -14.19 -8.20
CA ARG A 47 -1.45 -14.29 -6.87
C ARG A 47 -1.15 -12.92 -6.27
N GLY A 48 -1.84 -12.60 -5.18
CA GLY A 48 -1.50 -11.51 -4.26
C GLY A 48 -0.15 -11.74 -3.57
N GLY A 49 0.36 -10.69 -2.89
CA GLY A 49 1.63 -10.77 -2.17
C GLY A 49 2.88 -10.88 -3.05
N SER A 50 3.99 -11.28 -2.40
CA SER A 50 5.32 -11.46 -3.00
C SER A 50 5.89 -12.86 -2.75
N GLU A 51 5.99 -13.71 -3.77
CA GLU A 51 6.71 -15.00 -3.73
C GLU A 51 8.23 -14.82 -3.73
N LEU A 52 8.72 -13.68 -4.21
CA LEU A 52 10.14 -13.32 -4.08
C LEU A 52 10.48 -12.97 -2.62
N GLY A 53 9.46 -12.74 -1.78
CA GLY A 53 9.62 -12.10 -0.49
C GLY A 53 9.82 -10.59 -0.65
N THR A 54 9.50 -9.85 0.40
CA THR A 54 9.74 -8.40 0.48
C THR A 54 10.33 -8.10 1.84
N SER A 55 11.35 -7.24 1.87
CA SER A 55 11.93 -6.74 3.12
C SER A 55 11.85 -5.22 3.15
N ARG A 56 11.79 -4.66 4.36
CA ARG A 56 11.93 -3.22 4.62
C ARG A 56 13.39 -2.80 4.85
N THR A 57 14.35 -3.74 4.77
CA THR A 57 15.77 -3.40 4.92
C THR A 57 16.24 -2.49 3.80
N LEU A 58 16.98 -1.45 4.16
CA LEU A 58 17.58 -0.49 3.23
C LEU A 58 19.01 -0.93 2.84
N PRO A 59 19.51 -0.54 1.66
CA PRO A 59 20.87 -0.83 1.23
C PRO A 59 21.93 -0.13 2.09
N SER A 60 21.54 0.85 2.92
CA SER A 60 22.44 1.54 3.85
C SER A 60 22.98 0.66 4.97
N VAL A 61 22.45 -0.54 5.17
CA VAL A 61 23.00 -1.50 6.15
C VAL A 61 24.44 -1.87 5.81
N ASP A 62 24.72 -2.14 4.53
CA ASP A 62 26.08 -2.34 4.02
C ASP A 62 26.13 -2.03 2.52
N LEU A 63 26.31 -0.75 2.19
CA LEU A 63 26.31 -0.30 0.81
C LEU A 63 27.50 -0.87 0.01
N GLY A 64 28.63 -1.12 0.68
CA GLY A 64 29.81 -1.69 0.05
C GLY A 64 29.61 -3.15 -0.35
N ALA A 65 29.01 -3.96 0.53
CA ALA A 65 28.66 -5.33 0.19
C ALA A 65 27.58 -5.40 -0.90
N VAL A 66 26.59 -4.49 -0.87
CA VAL A 66 25.60 -4.38 -1.96
C VAL A 66 26.30 -4.07 -3.29
N ALA A 67 27.23 -3.13 -3.33
CA ALA A 67 28.00 -2.81 -4.54
C ALA A 67 28.84 -4.01 -5.02
N ALA A 68 29.49 -4.73 -4.10
CA ALA A 68 30.26 -5.93 -4.43
C ALA A 68 29.38 -7.02 -5.06
N ARG A 69 28.16 -7.21 -4.55
CA ARG A 69 27.17 -8.13 -5.16
C ARG A 69 26.72 -7.66 -6.54
N PHE A 70 26.48 -6.36 -6.73
CA PHE A 70 26.13 -5.82 -8.05
C PHE A 70 27.20 -6.11 -9.10
N GLN A 71 28.47 -5.99 -8.72
CA GLN A 71 29.60 -6.32 -9.59
C GLN A 71 29.76 -7.84 -9.79
N GLN A 72 29.56 -8.65 -8.75
CA GLN A 72 29.67 -10.10 -8.83
C GLN A 72 28.65 -10.71 -9.81
N TYR A 73 27.42 -10.22 -9.80
CA TYR A 73 26.33 -10.72 -10.65
C TYR A 73 26.20 -9.95 -11.96
N ASP A 74 27.07 -8.95 -12.20
CA ASP A 74 27.12 -8.13 -13.42
C ASP A 74 25.75 -7.55 -13.81
N PHE A 75 25.09 -6.90 -12.85
CA PHE A 75 23.80 -6.28 -13.11
C PHE A 75 23.94 -5.09 -14.07
N HIS A 76 23.14 -5.09 -15.14
CA HIS A 76 23.14 -4.03 -16.13
C HIS A 76 22.02 -3.02 -15.95
N ALA A 77 21.01 -3.35 -15.14
CA ALA A 77 19.86 -2.53 -14.82
C ALA A 77 19.19 -3.02 -13.53
N LEU A 78 18.50 -2.13 -12.82
CA LEU A 78 17.78 -2.47 -11.59
C LEU A 78 16.33 -1.97 -11.62
N MET A 79 15.40 -2.87 -11.30
CA MET A 79 13.99 -2.53 -11.06
C MET A 79 13.64 -2.79 -9.61
N LEU A 80 13.32 -1.73 -8.87
CA LEU A 80 12.86 -1.81 -7.48
C LEU A 80 11.33 -1.80 -7.46
N ILE A 81 10.70 -2.79 -6.85
CA ILE A 81 9.23 -2.84 -6.69
C ILE A 81 8.91 -2.70 -5.21
N GLY A 82 8.20 -1.64 -4.82
CA GLY A 82 7.82 -1.46 -3.42
C GLY A 82 7.31 -0.07 -3.07
N GLY A 83 7.16 0.17 -1.76
CA GLY A 83 6.65 1.41 -1.20
C GLY A 83 7.75 2.44 -0.92
N PHE A 84 7.64 3.10 0.23
CA PHE A 84 8.53 4.18 0.63
C PHE A 84 9.97 3.72 0.88
N GLU A 85 10.17 2.51 1.39
CA GLU A 85 11.49 1.93 1.61
C GLU A 85 12.23 1.67 0.30
N ALA A 86 11.51 1.25 -0.76
CA ALA A 86 12.09 1.09 -2.09
C ALA A 86 12.47 2.44 -2.71
N PHE A 87 11.66 3.48 -2.49
CA PHE A 87 11.99 4.85 -2.88
C PHE A 87 13.26 5.37 -2.17
N ASN A 88 13.35 5.21 -0.85
CA ASN A 88 14.56 5.57 -0.10
C ASN A 88 15.78 4.75 -0.55
N SER A 89 15.59 3.47 -0.86
CA SER A 89 16.66 2.61 -1.38
C SER A 89 17.19 3.14 -2.71
N LEU A 90 16.31 3.58 -3.62
CA LEU A 90 16.72 4.21 -4.88
C LEU A 90 17.57 5.47 -4.62
N LEU A 91 17.16 6.33 -3.68
CA LEU A 91 17.92 7.54 -3.32
C LEU A 91 19.30 7.21 -2.73
N ILE A 92 19.39 6.18 -1.88
CA ILE A 92 20.65 5.73 -1.30
C ILE A 92 21.58 5.21 -2.39
N LEU A 93 21.07 4.40 -3.33
CA LEU A 93 21.86 3.88 -4.45
C LEU A 93 22.30 5.00 -5.41
N GLU A 94 21.42 5.96 -5.69
CA GLU A 94 21.74 7.14 -6.51
C GLU A 94 22.89 7.96 -5.90
N ASN A 95 22.80 8.27 -4.61
CA ASN A 95 23.87 8.97 -3.89
C ASN A 95 25.17 8.14 -3.84
N GLY A 96 25.03 6.82 -3.74
CA GLY A 96 26.12 5.85 -3.73
C GLY A 96 26.90 5.75 -5.04
N ARG A 97 26.36 6.23 -6.18
CA ARG A 97 27.06 6.24 -7.48
C ARG A 97 28.41 6.96 -7.41
N SER A 98 28.50 8.01 -6.61
CA SER A 98 29.74 8.76 -6.39
C SER A 98 30.86 7.91 -5.75
N LEU A 99 30.50 6.87 -5.00
CA LEU A 99 31.43 6.01 -4.26
C LEU A 99 31.65 4.67 -4.97
N TYR A 100 30.63 4.14 -5.65
CA TYR A 100 30.63 2.80 -6.21
C TYR A 100 30.23 2.82 -7.69
N PRO A 101 31.19 2.59 -8.62
CA PRO A 101 30.90 2.51 -10.04
C PRO A 101 29.88 1.43 -10.42
N ALA A 102 29.74 0.39 -9.59
CA ALA A 102 28.74 -0.67 -9.77
C ALA A 102 27.28 -0.16 -9.78
N PHE A 103 27.02 1.04 -9.26
CA PHE A 103 25.69 1.65 -9.30
C PHE A 103 25.46 2.54 -10.53
N HIS A 104 26.43 2.68 -11.43
CA HIS A 104 26.29 3.38 -12.71
C HIS A 104 25.51 2.56 -13.75
N ILE A 105 24.36 2.06 -13.32
CA ILE A 105 23.40 1.34 -14.14
C ILE A 105 22.06 2.05 -14.06
N PRO A 106 21.21 1.96 -15.09
CA PRO A 106 19.86 2.49 -15.02
C PRO A 106 19.08 1.80 -13.92
N MET A 107 18.43 2.61 -13.08
CA MET A 107 17.60 2.15 -11.97
C MET A 107 16.22 2.76 -12.10
N VAL A 108 15.17 1.98 -11.83
CA VAL A 108 13.79 2.45 -11.85
C VAL A 108 13.02 1.92 -10.65
N HIS A 109 12.15 2.75 -10.08
CA HIS A 109 11.25 2.38 -8.99
C HIS A 109 9.82 2.24 -9.51
N LEU A 110 9.25 1.05 -9.32
CA LEU A 110 7.85 0.76 -9.56
C LEU A 110 7.09 0.78 -8.22
N LEU A 111 6.20 1.76 -8.12
CA LEU A 111 5.47 2.11 -6.91
C LEU A 111 4.43 1.04 -6.55
N ALA A 112 4.66 0.32 -5.46
CA ALA A 112 3.76 -0.72 -4.95
C ALA A 112 3.60 -0.61 -3.43
N THR A 113 2.49 -0.02 -3.00
CA THR A 113 2.12 0.16 -1.59
C THR A 113 0.61 0.37 -1.49
N ILE A 114 -0.01 -0.05 -0.39
CA ILE A 114 -1.42 0.24 -0.13
C ILE A 114 -1.62 1.69 0.34
N SER A 115 -0.65 2.22 1.09
CA SER A 115 -0.77 3.50 1.80
C SER A 115 -0.71 4.73 0.88
N ASN A 116 -0.32 4.54 -0.38
CA ASN A 116 -0.11 5.63 -1.34
C ASN A 116 0.77 6.76 -0.80
N ASN A 117 1.85 6.38 -0.14
CA ASN A 117 2.71 7.26 0.64
C ASN A 117 4.04 7.63 -0.04
N VAL A 118 4.19 7.31 -1.33
CA VAL A 118 5.43 7.63 -2.04
C VAL A 118 5.27 9.00 -2.72
N PRO A 119 6.23 9.93 -2.54
CA PRO A 119 6.21 11.23 -3.20
C PRO A 119 6.14 11.12 -4.73
N MET A 120 5.73 12.21 -5.39
CA MET A 120 5.71 12.38 -6.86
C MET A 120 4.69 11.53 -7.63
N ALA A 121 3.95 10.64 -6.97
CA ALA A 121 2.93 9.85 -7.62
C ALA A 121 1.58 9.94 -6.90
N GLU A 122 0.53 10.19 -7.67
CA GLU A 122 -0.84 10.24 -7.15
C GLU A 122 -1.41 8.85 -6.88
N PHE A 123 -0.82 7.80 -7.47
CA PHE A 123 -1.31 6.45 -7.39
C PHE A 123 -0.19 5.42 -7.27
N SER A 124 -0.35 4.50 -6.33
CA SER A 124 0.53 3.37 -6.09
C SER A 124 -0.21 2.06 -6.36
N LEU A 125 0.53 1.08 -6.88
CA LEU A 125 -0.05 -0.22 -7.16
C LEU A 125 -0.36 -0.93 -5.84
N GLY A 126 -1.64 -1.25 -5.66
CA GLY A 126 -2.15 -1.98 -4.49
C GLY A 126 -3.13 -1.14 -3.69
N SER A 127 -3.07 0.20 -3.81
CA SER A 127 -3.99 1.09 -3.12
C SER A 127 -5.45 0.89 -3.55
N ASP A 128 -5.72 0.71 -4.85
CA ASP A 128 -7.06 0.38 -5.36
C ASP A 128 -7.59 -0.97 -4.84
N THR A 129 -6.75 -2.01 -4.82
CA THR A 129 -7.13 -3.31 -4.25
C THR A 129 -7.47 -3.17 -2.76
N SER A 130 -6.69 -2.37 -2.04
CA SER A 130 -6.93 -2.10 -0.61
C SER A 130 -8.22 -1.32 -0.38
N LEU A 131 -8.51 -0.33 -1.22
CA LEU A 131 -9.76 0.43 -1.17
C LEU A 131 -10.97 -0.44 -1.47
N ASN A 132 -10.91 -1.34 -2.44
CA ASN A 132 -12.01 -2.28 -2.71
C ASN A 132 -12.24 -3.21 -1.50
N ALA A 133 -11.18 -3.75 -0.90
CA ALA A 133 -11.30 -4.56 0.31
C ALA A 133 -11.92 -3.79 1.49
N LEU A 134 -11.56 -2.51 1.65
CA LEU A 134 -12.16 -1.62 2.65
C LEU A 134 -13.65 -1.39 2.36
N VAL A 135 -14.01 -1.11 1.11
CA VAL A 135 -15.41 -0.88 0.70
C VAL A 135 -16.25 -2.13 0.95
N ASP A 136 -15.78 -3.31 0.54
CA ASP A 136 -16.48 -4.57 0.73
C ASP A 136 -16.72 -4.87 2.22
N ALA A 137 -15.71 -4.63 3.06
CA ALA A 137 -15.82 -4.81 4.50
C ALA A 137 -16.78 -3.80 5.14
N CYS A 138 -16.66 -2.52 4.77
CA CYS A 138 -17.57 -1.47 5.23
C CYS A 138 -19.01 -1.73 4.81
N ASP A 139 -19.27 -2.22 3.61
CA ASP A 139 -20.61 -2.57 3.12
C ASP A 139 -21.20 -3.75 3.89
N ALA A 140 -20.39 -4.77 4.19
CA ALA A 140 -20.80 -5.89 5.04
C ALA A 140 -21.15 -5.42 6.46
N ILE A 141 -20.31 -4.56 7.04
CA ILE A 141 -20.53 -3.95 8.36
C ILE A 141 -21.78 -3.08 8.35
N LYS A 142 -21.96 -2.26 7.31
CA LYS A 142 -23.11 -1.35 7.17
C LYS A 142 -24.42 -2.13 7.03
N ARG A 143 -24.44 -3.25 6.30
CA ARG A 143 -25.61 -4.15 6.24
C ARG A 143 -25.94 -4.73 7.61
N SER A 144 -24.94 -5.18 8.36
CA SER A 144 -25.10 -5.66 9.74
C SER A 144 -25.63 -4.56 10.68
N ALA A 145 -25.10 -3.35 10.52
CA ALA A 145 -25.49 -2.17 11.26
C ALA A 145 -26.92 -1.72 10.94
N SER A 146 -27.37 -1.80 9.70
CA SER A 146 -28.76 -1.46 9.32
C SER A 146 -29.76 -2.54 9.76
N ALA A 147 -29.33 -3.81 9.84
CA ALA A 147 -30.18 -4.90 10.34
C ALA A 147 -30.42 -4.81 11.87
N SER A 148 -29.49 -4.20 12.60
CA SER A 148 -29.59 -3.98 14.04
C SER A 148 -30.00 -2.54 14.30
N ARG A 149 -31.13 -2.27 14.96
CA ARG A 149 -31.58 -0.88 15.19
C ARG A 149 -30.49 -0.03 15.86
N ASN A 150 -30.13 1.08 15.19
CA ASN A 150 -29.34 2.21 15.64
C ASN A 150 -27.91 1.88 16.11
N ARG A 151 -27.02 1.54 15.17
CA ARG A 151 -25.61 1.26 15.46
C ARG A 151 -24.65 2.09 14.63
N VAL A 152 -23.62 2.61 15.31
CA VAL A 152 -22.42 3.19 14.69
C VAL A 152 -21.26 2.21 14.79
N PHE A 153 -20.53 2.04 13.68
CA PHE A 153 -19.31 1.24 13.67
C PHE A 153 -18.08 2.12 13.48
N VAL A 154 -17.10 1.98 14.37
CA VAL A 154 -15.77 2.57 14.24
C VAL A 154 -14.87 1.55 13.54
N VAL A 155 -14.54 1.82 12.28
CA VAL A 155 -13.71 0.98 11.42
C VAL A 155 -12.29 1.52 11.43
N GLU A 156 -11.35 0.71 11.90
CA GLU A 156 -9.93 1.05 11.87
C GLU A 156 -9.31 0.65 10.53
N THR A 157 -8.60 1.59 9.91
CA THR A 157 -7.91 1.41 8.63
C THR A 157 -6.41 1.57 8.78
N GLN A 158 -5.66 0.78 8.01
CA GLN A 158 -4.23 0.96 7.82
C GLN A 158 -3.91 2.15 6.90
N GLY A 159 -2.64 2.49 6.83
CA GLY A 159 -2.12 3.54 5.94
C GLY A 159 -0.92 4.27 6.53
N GLY A 160 -0.48 3.89 7.73
CA GLY A 160 0.54 4.63 8.47
C GLY A 160 0.13 6.08 8.66
N GLN A 161 1.08 7.00 8.50
CA GLN A 161 0.90 8.44 8.69
C GLN A 161 0.15 9.15 7.55
N TYR A 162 -0.54 8.43 6.67
CA TYR A 162 -1.17 8.99 5.47
C TYR A 162 -2.67 8.70 5.41
N ARG A 163 -3.47 9.73 5.11
CA ARG A 163 -4.94 9.63 5.03
C ARG A 163 -5.50 8.89 3.85
N TYR A 164 -4.72 8.56 2.82
CA TYR A 164 -5.26 8.17 1.52
C TYR A 164 -6.35 7.09 1.61
N ILE A 165 -6.05 5.96 2.28
CA ILE A 165 -7.01 4.86 2.45
C ILE A 165 -8.24 5.31 3.26
N ALA A 166 -8.02 5.99 4.40
CA ALA A 166 -9.10 6.42 5.28
C ALA A 166 -10.04 7.43 4.60
N ALA A 167 -9.48 8.43 3.91
CA ALA A 167 -10.23 9.48 3.25
C ALA A 167 -10.96 8.98 2.00
N MET A 168 -10.27 8.27 1.11
CA MET A 168 -10.88 7.71 -0.10
C MET A 168 -11.90 6.64 0.24
N GLY A 169 -11.61 5.79 1.23
CA GLY A 169 -12.54 4.81 1.77
C GLY A 169 -13.80 5.47 2.33
N ALA A 170 -13.65 6.51 3.16
CA ALA A 170 -14.79 7.24 3.74
C ALA A 170 -15.70 7.84 2.67
N LEU A 171 -15.12 8.41 1.61
CA LEU A 171 -15.87 8.92 0.47
C LEU A 171 -16.61 7.80 -0.28
N ALA A 172 -15.97 6.66 -0.51
CA ALA A 172 -16.56 5.54 -1.22
C ALA A 172 -17.69 4.85 -0.44
N THR A 173 -17.58 4.75 0.89
CA THR A 173 -18.55 4.03 1.74
C THR A 173 -19.65 4.92 2.32
N GLY A 174 -19.60 6.22 2.06
CA GLY A 174 -20.54 7.20 2.63
C GLY A 174 -20.44 7.27 4.15
N THR A 175 -19.22 7.25 4.67
CA THR A 175 -18.93 7.29 6.11
C THR A 175 -19.31 8.65 6.70
N SER A 176 -19.83 8.66 7.92
CA SER A 176 -20.30 9.89 8.58
C SER A 176 -19.15 10.75 9.12
N LEU A 177 -18.10 10.12 9.64
CA LEU A 177 -16.93 10.78 10.22
C LEU A 177 -15.65 10.06 9.82
N VAL A 178 -14.58 10.81 9.58
CA VAL A 178 -13.26 10.25 9.26
C VAL A 178 -12.18 10.90 10.12
N TYR A 179 -11.33 10.09 10.73
CA TYR A 179 -10.18 10.53 11.52
C TYR A 179 -8.88 10.20 10.81
N THR A 180 -8.08 11.21 10.52
CA THR A 180 -6.81 11.08 9.80
C THR A 180 -5.65 11.72 10.57
N PRO A 181 -4.41 11.24 10.38
CA PRO A 181 -3.24 11.74 11.11
C PRO A 181 -2.96 13.23 10.87
N GLU A 182 -3.30 13.76 9.70
CA GLU A 182 -3.03 15.14 9.31
C GLU A 182 -3.97 16.16 9.96
N GLN A 183 -5.20 15.74 10.30
CA GLN A 183 -6.16 16.61 10.95
C GLN A 183 -6.03 16.59 12.48
N GLY A 184 -5.43 15.53 13.02
CA GLY A 184 -5.30 15.31 14.46
C GLY A 184 -6.65 15.09 15.14
N MET A 185 -6.62 14.85 16.45
CA MET A 185 -7.81 14.70 17.28
C MET A 185 -7.61 15.37 18.63
N ASP A 186 -8.64 16.08 19.09
CA ASP A 186 -8.75 16.63 20.44
C ASP A 186 -10.17 16.40 20.99
N LEU A 187 -10.37 16.77 22.27
CA LEU A 187 -11.68 16.63 22.92
C LEU A 187 -12.75 17.53 22.30
N GLY A 188 -12.37 18.66 21.70
CA GLY A 188 -13.30 19.58 21.04
C GLY A 188 -13.91 18.96 19.79
N VAL A 189 -13.06 18.39 18.93
CA VAL A 189 -13.46 17.63 17.74
C VAL A 189 -14.34 16.45 18.14
N LEU A 190 -13.90 15.63 19.10
CA LEU A 190 -14.68 14.48 19.55
C LEU A 190 -16.06 14.89 20.10
N GLY A 191 -16.12 15.97 20.89
CA GLY A 191 -17.36 16.50 21.42
C GLY A 191 -18.31 17.02 20.33
N ALA A 192 -17.77 17.65 19.28
CA ALA A 192 -18.56 18.09 18.12
C ALA A 192 -19.11 16.88 17.33
N ASP A 193 -18.29 15.86 17.15
CA ASP A 193 -18.65 14.63 16.43
C ASP A 193 -19.74 13.82 17.15
N VAL A 194 -19.66 13.70 18.48
CA VAL A 194 -20.71 13.10 19.31
C VAL A 194 -22.02 13.85 19.12
N LYS A 195 -22.00 15.19 19.15
CA LYS A 195 -23.19 16.02 18.93
C LYS A 195 -23.75 15.81 17.53
N PHE A 196 -22.88 15.77 16.52
CA PHE A 196 -23.26 15.50 15.12
C PHE A 196 -23.98 14.16 14.98
N LEU A 197 -23.42 13.08 15.55
CA LEU A 197 -24.05 11.76 15.53
C LEU A 197 -25.40 11.76 16.25
N LYS A 198 -25.49 12.38 17.46
CA LYS A 198 -26.75 12.51 18.20
C LYS A 198 -27.83 13.23 17.38
N ILE A 199 -27.48 14.32 16.70
CA ILE A 199 -28.42 15.04 15.83
C ILE A 199 -28.88 14.14 14.69
N ARG A 200 -27.96 13.44 14.02
CA ARG A 200 -28.29 12.54 12.91
C ARG A 200 -29.22 11.40 13.34
N TYR A 201 -28.96 10.73 14.46
CA TYR A 201 -29.84 9.67 14.97
C TYR A 201 -31.23 10.18 15.41
N ARG A 202 -31.35 11.42 15.89
CA ARG A 202 -32.66 12.01 16.24
C ARG A 202 -33.52 12.33 15.01
N LEU A 203 -32.87 12.62 13.88
CA LEU A 203 -33.55 12.93 12.61
C LEU A 203 -33.94 11.67 11.84
N ASP A 204 -33.47 10.48 12.24
CA ASP A 204 -33.84 9.23 11.58
C ASP A 204 -35.33 8.95 11.74
N ALA A 205 -35.95 8.46 10.66
CA ALA A 205 -37.33 7.99 10.71
C ALA A 205 -37.41 6.75 11.62
N LYS A 206 -38.45 6.67 12.46
CA LYS A 206 -38.61 5.62 13.49
C LYS A 206 -38.51 4.18 12.96
N ASP A 207 -38.80 3.97 11.68
CA ASP A 207 -38.81 2.65 11.03
C ASP A 207 -37.63 2.41 10.07
N LYS A 208 -36.72 3.39 9.90
CA LYS A 208 -35.52 3.24 9.07
C LYS A 208 -34.28 3.34 9.94
N SER A 209 -33.51 2.25 9.98
CA SER A 209 -32.18 2.27 10.57
C SER A 209 -31.15 2.29 9.45
N GLU A 210 -30.51 3.44 9.26
CA GLU A 210 -29.33 3.52 8.42
C GLU A 210 -28.09 3.32 9.29
N GLY A 211 -27.45 2.16 9.13
CA GLY A 211 -26.18 1.88 9.78
C GLY A 211 -25.14 2.94 9.45
N ARG A 212 -24.48 3.49 10.48
CA ARG A 212 -23.47 4.55 10.31
C ARG A 212 -22.07 4.01 10.50
N LEU A 213 -21.14 4.58 9.74
CA LEU A 213 -19.73 4.26 9.81
C LEU A 213 -18.94 5.49 10.26
N VAL A 214 -17.90 5.22 11.02
CA VAL A 214 -16.81 6.13 11.38
C VAL A 214 -15.53 5.44 10.97
N ILE A 215 -14.69 6.08 10.15
CA ILE A 215 -13.41 5.50 9.74
C ILE A 215 -12.28 6.19 10.51
N ARG A 216 -11.36 5.42 11.07
CA ARG A 216 -10.20 5.94 11.79
C ARG A 216 -8.93 5.32 11.22
N ASN A 217 -7.98 6.16 10.82
CA ASN A 217 -6.64 5.70 10.51
C ASN A 217 -5.90 5.30 11.81
N GLU A 218 -5.14 4.20 11.77
CA GLU A 218 -4.39 3.65 12.91
C GLU A 218 -3.45 4.68 13.59
N CYS A 219 -2.89 5.60 12.80
CA CYS A 219 -1.98 6.66 13.24
C CYS A 219 -2.69 8.00 13.52
N ALA A 220 -4.01 8.09 13.44
CA ALA A 220 -4.75 9.34 13.64
C ALA A 220 -4.49 9.97 15.02
N SER A 221 -4.39 9.15 16.06
CA SER A 221 -3.96 9.56 17.39
C SER A 221 -3.48 8.35 18.20
N LYS A 222 -2.44 8.54 19.01
CA LYS A 222 -1.98 7.54 19.99
C LYS A 222 -2.86 7.46 21.23
N VAL A 223 -3.60 8.51 21.53
CA VAL A 223 -4.45 8.62 22.73
C VAL A 223 -5.88 8.23 22.40
N TYR A 224 -6.45 8.80 21.33
CA TYR A 224 -7.80 8.49 20.87
C TYR A 224 -7.78 7.20 20.04
N THR A 225 -7.71 6.06 20.72
CA THR A 225 -7.74 4.73 20.11
C THR A 225 -9.13 4.36 19.62
N THR A 226 -9.21 3.36 18.74
CA THR A 226 -10.49 2.82 18.24
C THR A 226 -11.38 2.36 19.39
N ASP A 227 -10.81 1.73 20.41
CA ASP A 227 -11.54 1.31 21.61
C ASP A 227 -12.04 2.50 22.42
N MET A 228 -11.20 3.52 22.63
CA MET A 228 -11.59 4.73 23.34
C MET A 228 -12.78 5.40 22.63
N LEU A 229 -12.67 5.63 21.31
CA LEU A 229 -13.74 6.24 20.52
C LEU A 229 -15.03 5.42 20.56
N THR A 230 -14.90 4.09 20.45
CA THR A 230 -16.05 3.19 20.48
C THR A 230 -16.78 3.27 21.83
N ASN A 231 -16.03 3.24 22.93
CA ASN A 231 -16.59 3.32 24.28
C ASN A 231 -17.18 4.71 24.56
N THR A 232 -16.52 5.79 24.14
CA THR A 232 -17.06 7.15 24.26
C THR A 232 -18.36 7.30 23.48
N PHE A 233 -18.42 6.83 22.23
CA PHE A 233 -19.66 6.88 21.44
C PHE A 233 -20.77 6.02 22.04
N ARG A 234 -20.45 4.89 22.67
CA ARG A 234 -21.43 4.04 23.35
C ARG A 234 -22.01 4.75 24.58
N GLU A 235 -21.15 5.29 25.43
CA GLU A 235 -21.55 5.99 26.66
C GLU A 235 -22.36 7.24 26.33
N GLU A 236 -21.85 8.07 25.42
CA GLU A 236 -22.52 9.29 25.01
C GLU A 236 -23.81 9.01 24.23
N GLY A 237 -23.83 7.94 23.43
CA GLY A 237 -25.01 7.49 22.70
C GLY A 237 -26.18 7.15 23.62
N GLY A 238 -25.89 6.68 24.83
CA GLY A 238 -26.88 6.31 25.83
C GLY A 238 -27.89 5.30 25.26
N GLY A 239 -29.15 5.72 25.12
CA GLY A 239 -30.21 4.91 24.51
C GLY A 239 -30.50 5.23 23.04
N LEU A 240 -29.85 6.23 22.43
CA LEU A 240 -30.13 6.61 21.03
C LEU A 240 -29.50 5.63 20.05
N PHE A 241 -28.25 5.27 20.27
CA PHE A 241 -27.49 4.36 19.41
C PHE A 241 -26.40 3.63 20.20
N ASP A 242 -26.04 2.44 19.75
CA ASP A 242 -24.92 1.66 20.28
C ASP A 242 -23.70 1.79 19.35
N SER A 243 -22.51 1.56 19.89
CA SER A 243 -21.24 1.66 19.17
C SER A 243 -20.48 0.33 19.19
N ARG A 244 -19.93 -0.05 18.05
CA ARG A 244 -19.08 -1.24 17.87
C ARG A 244 -17.85 -0.88 17.06
N TYR A 245 -16.80 -1.69 17.15
CA TYR A 245 -15.60 -1.50 16.35
C TYR A 245 -15.36 -2.67 15.40
N ALA A 246 -14.62 -2.40 14.34
CA ALA A 246 -14.07 -3.41 13.46
C ALA A 246 -12.66 -3.00 13.06
N SER A 247 -11.67 -3.85 13.32
CA SER A 247 -10.31 -3.65 12.80
C SER A 247 -10.10 -4.56 11.59
N LEU A 248 -9.67 -3.96 10.48
CA LEU A 248 -9.46 -4.67 9.21
C LEU A 248 -8.03 -5.17 9.05
N GLU A 249 -7.06 -4.55 9.74
CA GLU A 249 -5.64 -4.91 9.73
C GLU A 249 -5.15 -5.40 8.35
N HIS A 250 -4.63 -6.64 8.27
CA HIS A 250 -4.05 -7.25 7.08
C HIS A 250 -5.04 -7.59 5.97
N ILE A 251 -6.35 -7.57 6.24
CA ILE A 251 -7.39 -7.81 5.22
C ILE A 251 -7.27 -6.76 4.11
N LEU A 252 -6.83 -5.55 4.46
CA LEU A 252 -6.61 -4.43 3.53
C LEU A 252 -5.51 -4.67 2.50
N GLN A 253 -4.64 -5.68 2.66
CA GLN A 253 -3.66 -6.02 1.63
C GLN A 253 -4.32 -6.67 0.41
N GLY A 254 -5.52 -7.24 0.59
CA GLY A 254 -6.28 -7.91 -0.45
C GLY A 254 -5.68 -9.26 -0.85
N VAL A 255 -6.55 -10.26 -1.00
CA VAL A 255 -6.12 -11.61 -1.44
C VAL A 255 -5.88 -11.63 -2.95
N VAL A 256 -6.75 -10.96 -3.70
CA VAL A 256 -6.76 -11.00 -5.17
C VAL A 256 -6.67 -9.57 -5.71
N PRO A 257 -5.70 -9.27 -6.59
CA PRO A 257 -5.58 -7.94 -7.18
C PRO A 257 -6.75 -7.61 -8.11
N THR A 258 -7.23 -6.36 -8.06
CA THR A 258 -8.33 -5.84 -8.90
C THR A 258 -7.95 -5.80 -10.39
N PRO A 259 -8.92 -5.78 -11.32
CA PRO A 259 -8.63 -5.61 -12.74
C PRO A 259 -7.81 -4.35 -13.05
N MET A 260 -8.09 -3.25 -12.36
CA MET A 260 -7.37 -1.99 -12.52
C MET A 260 -5.92 -2.10 -12.05
N TYR A 261 -5.68 -2.74 -10.90
CA TYR A 261 -4.32 -3.11 -10.48
C TYR A 261 -3.64 -3.93 -11.57
N ARG A 262 -4.32 -4.95 -12.11
CA ARG A 262 -3.69 -5.87 -13.06
C ARG A 262 -3.28 -5.20 -14.38
N ALA A 263 -4.18 -4.40 -14.94
CA ALA A 263 -3.91 -3.66 -16.18
C ALA A 263 -2.80 -2.63 -15.99
N ARG A 264 -2.84 -1.84 -14.90
CA ARG A 264 -1.81 -0.84 -14.61
C ARG A 264 -0.47 -1.48 -14.29
N ALA A 265 -0.45 -2.57 -13.53
CA ALA A 265 0.75 -3.35 -13.22
C ALA A 265 1.47 -3.78 -14.48
N ALA A 266 0.76 -4.40 -15.43
CA ALA A 266 1.33 -4.82 -16.70
C ALA A 266 1.88 -3.63 -17.49
N ARG A 267 1.09 -2.56 -17.65
CA ARG A 267 1.48 -1.38 -18.41
C ARG A 267 2.73 -0.69 -17.84
N LEU A 268 2.73 -0.41 -16.54
CA LEU A 268 3.85 0.28 -15.88
C LEU A 268 5.11 -0.58 -15.88
N SER A 269 4.99 -1.90 -15.68
CA SER A 269 6.15 -2.78 -15.73
C SER A 269 6.81 -2.77 -17.11
N LEU A 270 6.02 -2.77 -18.19
CA LEU A 270 6.54 -2.66 -19.56
C LEU A 270 7.23 -1.30 -19.80
N TRP A 271 6.65 -0.20 -19.30
CA TRP A 271 7.27 1.12 -19.40
C TRP A 271 8.58 1.22 -18.63
N CYS A 272 8.65 0.63 -17.43
CA CYS A 272 9.87 0.54 -16.66
C CYS A 272 10.96 -0.22 -17.42
N MET A 273 10.63 -1.35 -18.06
CA MET A 273 11.62 -2.11 -18.82
C MET A 273 12.11 -1.35 -20.06
N ALA A 274 11.19 -0.75 -20.82
CA ALA A 274 11.56 0.08 -21.97
C ALA A 274 12.47 1.25 -21.57
N PHE A 275 12.17 1.91 -20.43
CA PHE A 275 13.03 2.95 -19.87
C PHE A 275 14.42 2.42 -19.52
N LEU A 276 14.52 1.25 -18.87
CA LEU A 276 15.81 0.65 -18.52
C LEU A 276 16.64 0.34 -19.75
N GLU A 277 16.03 -0.23 -20.80
CA GLU A 277 16.71 -0.51 -22.08
C GLU A 277 17.22 0.78 -22.75
N GLU A 278 16.36 1.79 -22.91
CA GLU A 278 16.71 3.06 -23.54
C GLU A 278 17.86 3.76 -22.81
N ARG A 279 17.80 3.76 -21.46
CA ARG A 279 18.85 4.36 -20.63
C ARG A 279 20.13 3.56 -20.66
N HIS A 280 20.05 2.23 -20.67
CA HIS A 280 21.23 1.39 -20.81
C HIS A 280 21.94 1.66 -22.15
N GLN A 281 21.19 1.72 -23.25
CA GLN A 281 21.74 2.05 -24.57
C GLN A 281 22.37 3.46 -24.58
N SER A 282 21.72 4.44 -23.98
CA SER A 282 22.24 5.81 -23.88
C SER A 282 23.58 5.87 -23.12
N LEU A 283 23.72 5.10 -22.04
CA LEU A 283 24.95 5.02 -21.26
C LEU A 283 26.08 4.35 -22.05
N ARG A 284 25.78 3.34 -22.88
CA ARG A 284 26.79 2.69 -23.75
C ARG A 284 27.33 3.62 -24.84
N VAL A 285 26.54 4.60 -25.29
CA VAL A 285 26.97 5.57 -26.32
C VAL A 285 27.84 6.68 -25.72
N GLN A 286 27.78 6.90 -24.42
CA GLN A 286 28.56 7.92 -23.70
C GLN A 286 29.93 7.43 -23.21
N LEU A 287 30.17 6.12 -23.24
CA LEU A 287 31.43 5.46 -22.88
C LEU A 287 32.27 5.20 -24.14
#